data_AF-A0A254Q5A3-F1
#
_entry.id   AF-A0A254Q5A3-F1
#
_cell.length_a   1.000
_cell.length_b   1.000
_cell.length_c   1.000
_cell.angle_alpha   90.00
_cell.angle_beta   90.00
_cell.angle_gamma   90.00
#
_symmetry.space_group_name_H-M   'P 1'
#
loop_
_entity.id
_entity.type
_entity.pdbx_description
1 polymer ?
#
loop_
_entity_poly.entity_id
_entity_poly.type
_entity_poly.pdbx_seq_one_letter_code
_entity_poly.pdbx_strand_id
1 'polypeptide(L)'
;MIDLGVSKLALIAVVALIVVGPERLPKIARMAGNLFGRAQRYMADIKSEVNRQMEVEEFKKFREESASALKEVENSIHSTVQEANTNLSDQADIFETSFEKLPVDERAVWDKTKRQGRSSWGVRRAARPIWFKRSAGVRTRVQSGAARMKRFHHSAIK
;
A
#
# COMPACT_ATOMS: atom_id res chain seq x y z
N MET A 1 22.65 -24.65 16.33
CA MET A 1 22.33 -23.21 16.52
C MET A 1 22.62 -22.49 15.20
N ILE A 2 21.56 -22.10 14.48
CA ILE A 2 21.71 -21.30 13.27
C ILE A 2 21.91 -19.87 13.76
N ASP A 3 23.17 -19.48 13.90
CA ASP A 3 23.56 -18.15 14.38
C ASP A 3 23.33 -17.12 13.27
N LEU A 4 22.06 -16.73 13.05
CA LEU A 4 21.59 -15.75 12.07
C LEU A 4 21.85 -14.33 12.59
N GLY A 5 23.12 -13.98 12.78
CA GLY A 5 23.51 -12.61 13.08
C GLY A 5 23.22 -11.65 11.92
N VAL A 6 23.07 -10.37 12.23
CA VAL A 6 22.82 -9.26 11.29
C VAL A 6 23.76 -9.31 10.08
N SER A 7 25.03 -9.62 10.33
CA SER A 7 26.08 -9.69 9.29
C SER A 7 25.81 -10.76 8.23
N LYS A 8 25.26 -11.91 8.61
CA LYS A 8 24.94 -12.99 7.65
C LYS A 8 23.72 -12.64 6.82
N LEU A 9 22.71 -11.97 7.42
CA LEU A 9 21.56 -11.46 6.69
C LEU A 9 21.97 -10.38 5.68
N ALA A 10 22.86 -9.47 6.07
CA ALA A 10 23.40 -8.45 5.17
C ALA A 10 24.13 -9.09 3.96
N LEU A 11 24.95 -10.12 4.19
CA LEU A 11 25.65 -10.84 3.12
C LEU A 11 24.67 -11.51 2.14
N ILE A 12 23.62 -12.15 2.65
CA ILE A 12 22.57 -12.74 1.80
C ILE A 12 21.85 -11.66 0.98
N ALA A 13 21.56 -10.50 1.57
CA ALA A 13 20.93 -9.38 0.86
C ALA A 13 21.81 -8.85 -0.28
N VAL A 14 23.12 -8.75 -0.07
CA VAL A 14 24.08 -8.36 -1.12
C VAL A 14 24.13 -9.40 -2.24
N VAL A 15 24.22 -10.69 -1.91
CA VAL A 15 24.21 -11.76 -2.93
C VAL A 15 22.89 -11.74 -3.72
N ALA A 16 21.77 -11.54 -3.04
CA ALA A 16 20.46 -11.42 -3.69
C ALA A 16 20.41 -10.22 -4.64
N LEU A 17 20.96 -9.06 -4.26
CA LEU A 17 21.06 -7.89 -5.13
C LEU A 17 21.85 -8.17 -6.41
N ILE A 18 22.95 -8.92 -6.31
CA ILE A 18 23.79 -9.26 -7.46
C ILE A 18 23.08 -10.27 -8.39
N VAL A 19 22.52 -11.33 -7.82
CA VAL A 19 21.95 -12.44 -8.60
C VAL A 19 20.60 -12.09 -9.21
N VAL A 20 19.71 -11.49 -8.41
CA VAL A 20 18.34 -11.16 -8.83
C VAL A 20 18.29 -9.80 -9.53
N GLY A 21 19.16 -8.88 -9.11
CA GLY A 21 19.16 -7.49 -9.56
C GLY A 21 18.27 -6.60 -8.68
N PRO A 22 18.66 -5.33 -8.46
CA PRO A 22 17.93 -4.37 -7.62
C PRO A 22 16.52 -4.05 -8.16
N GLU A 23 16.30 -4.14 -9.48
CA GLU A 23 15.01 -3.85 -10.09
C GLU A 23 13.94 -4.92 -9.80
N ARG A 24 14.37 -6.17 -9.54
CA ARG A 24 13.49 -7.34 -9.43
C ARG A 24 13.23 -7.76 -7.99
N LEU A 25 14.18 -7.51 -7.08
CA LEU A 25 14.03 -7.73 -5.64
C LEU A 25 12.74 -7.14 -5.02
N PRO A 26 12.37 -5.87 -5.25
CA PRO A 26 11.15 -5.30 -4.65
C PRO A 26 9.88 -5.99 -5.16
N LYS A 27 9.89 -6.50 -6.40
CA LYS A 27 8.77 -7.28 -6.95
C LYS A 27 8.61 -8.62 -6.24
N ILE A 28 9.73 -9.32 -5.98
CA ILE A 28 9.73 -10.60 -5.26
C ILE A 28 9.36 -10.41 -3.80
N ALA A 29 9.91 -9.40 -3.12
CA ALA A 29 9.58 -9.07 -1.73
C ALA A 29 8.07 -8.80 -1.57
N ARG A 30 7.46 -8.04 -2.49
CA ARG A 30 6.00 -7.81 -2.51
C ARG A 30 5.20 -9.09 -2.72
N MET A 31 5.65 -9.97 -3.61
CA MET A 31 4.99 -11.27 -3.83
C MET A 31 5.08 -12.15 -2.57
N ALA A 32 6.28 -12.31 -2.02
CA ALA A 32 6.53 -13.10 -0.82
C ALA A 32 5.71 -12.56 0.37
N GLY A 33 5.71 -11.24 0.58
CA GLY A 33 4.93 -10.62 1.65
C GLY A 33 3.42 -10.83 1.50
N ASN A 34 2.88 -10.76 0.28
CA ASN A 34 1.46 -10.99 0.03
C ASN A 34 1.06 -12.47 0.22
N LEU A 35 1.95 -13.41 -0.11
CA LEU A 35 1.76 -14.84 0.16
C LEU A 35 1.83 -15.14 1.66
N PHE A 36 2.83 -14.60 2.35
CA PHE A 36 3.00 -14.77 3.79
C PHE A 36 1.83 -14.18 4.58
N GLY A 37 1.39 -12.97 4.23
CA GLY A 37 0.24 -12.33 4.87
C GLY A 37 -1.07 -13.10 4.68
N ARG A 38 -1.22 -13.85 3.58
CA ARG A 38 -2.34 -14.77 3.40
C ARG A 38 -2.19 -16.02 4.27
N ALA A 39 -1.01 -16.64 4.27
CA ALA A 39 -0.73 -17.82 5.10
C ALA A 39 -0.97 -17.55 6.59
N GLN A 40 -0.55 -16.38 7.09
CA GLN A 40 -0.80 -15.97 8.47
C GLN A 40 -2.30 -15.90 8.80
N ARG A 41 -3.15 -15.43 7.87
CA ARG A 41 -4.62 -15.40 8.06
C ARG A 41 -5.19 -16.82 8.13
N TYR A 42 -4.78 -17.71 7.22
CA TYR A 42 -5.20 -19.12 7.26
C TYR A 42 -4.78 -19.81 8.57
N MET A 43 -3.57 -19.54 9.06
CA MET A 43 -3.11 -20.08 10.34
C MET A 43 -3.95 -19.55 11.52
N ALA A 44 -4.41 -18.29 11.47
CA ALA A 44 -5.28 -17.73 12.49
C ALA A 44 -6.65 -18.44 12.51
N ASP A 45 -7.23 -18.71 11.34
CA ASP A 45 -8.51 -19.41 11.21
C ASP A 45 -8.39 -20.86 11.70
N ILE A 46 -7.34 -21.58 11.30
CA ILE A 46 -7.09 -22.97 11.74
C ILE A 46 -6.83 -23.03 13.24
N LYS A 47 -6.07 -22.07 13.79
CA LYS A 47 -5.83 -22.00 15.24
C LYS A 47 -7.13 -21.81 16.02
N SER A 48 -8.11 -21.07 15.48
CA SER A 48 -9.41 -20.87 16.13
C SER A 48 -10.26 -22.15 16.17
N GLU A 49 -10.16 -23.01 15.16
CA GLU A 49 -10.87 -24.30 15.09
C GLU A 49 -10.16 -25.38 15.93
N VAL A 50 -8.82 -25.43 15.88
CA VAL A 50 -8.00 -26.46 16.56
C VAL A 50 -7.90 -26.21 18.07
N ASN A 51 -7.90 -24.95 18.53
CA ASN A 51 -7.90 -24.61 19.96
C ASN A 51 -9.18 -25.08 20.69
N ARG A 52 -10.18 -25.56 19.95
CA ARG A 52 -11.41 -26.15 20.47
C ARG A 52 -11.34 -27.68 20.61
N GLN A 53 -10.34 -28.35 20.02
CA GLN A 53 -10.32 -29.82 19.88
C GLN A 53 -9.01 -30.52 20.31
N MET A 54 -7.91 -29.83 20.59
CA MET A 54 -6.62 -30.45 20.97
C MET A 54 -6.08 -30.04 22.35
N GLU A 55 -5.34 -30.95 22.99
CA GLU A 55 -4.80 -30.88 24.35
C GLU A 55 -3.91 -29.64 24.61
N VAL A 56 -4.22 -28.95 25.71
CA VAL A 56 -3.73 -27.61 26.05
C VAL A 56 -2.25 -27.59 26.49
N GLU A 57 -1.65 -28.75 26.75
CA GLU A 57 -0.37 -28.84 27.46
C GLU A 57 0.85 -28.88 26.52
N GLU A 58 0.78 -29.60 25.39
CA GLU A 58 1.85 -29.63 24.38
C GLU A 58 1.91 -28.31 23.58
N PHE A 59 0.74 -27.73 23.28
CA PHE A 59 0.67 -26.41 22.66
C PHE A 59 1.12 -25.27 23.57
N LYS A 60 0.94 -25.39 24.90
CA LYS A 60 1.47 -24.41 25.85
C LYS A 60 2.99 -24.38 25.81
N LYS A 61 3.65 -25.55 25.89
CA LYS A 61 5.11 -25.65 25.79
C LYS A 61 5.64 -25.12 24.47
N PHE A 62 5.04 -25.54 23.34
CA PHE A 62 5.43 -25.02 22.03
C PHE A 62 5.20 -23.51 21.90
N ARG A 63 4.13 -22.97 22.50
CA ARG A 63 3.83 -21.54 22.51
C ARG A 63 4.78 -20.76 23.41
N GLU A 64 5.20 -21.31 24.55
CA GLU A 64 6.21 -20.70 25.43
C GLU A 64 7.58 -20.67 24.76
N GLU A 65 8.00 -21.77 24.14
CA GLU A 65 9.26 -21.88 23.39
C GLU A 65 9.25 -21.00 22.13
N SER A 66 8.11 -20.94 21.42
CA SER A 66 7.95 -20.01 20.31
C SER A 66 7.89 -18.56 20.80
N ALA A 67 7.25 -18.27 21.93
CA ALA A 67 7.14 -16.90 22.44
C ALA A 67 8.48 -16.37 22.96
N SER A 68 9.32 -17.21 23.57
CA SER A 68 10.68 -16.84 23.95
C SER A 68 11.55 -16.60 22.71
N ALA A 69 11.52 -17.50 21.72
CA ALA A 69 12.23 -17.32 20.46
C ALA A 69 11.76 -16.07 19.69
N LEU A 70 10.45 -15.81 19.67
CA LEU A 70 9.88 -14.62 19.03
C LEU A 70 10.27 -13.33 19.75
N LYS A 71 10.34 -13.31 21.09
CA LYS A 71 10.80 -12.14 21.86
C LYS A 71 12.27 -11.82 21.59
N GLU A 72 13.11 -12.85 21.49
CA GLU A 72 14.53 -12.66 21.18
C GLU A 72 14.72 -12.12 19.75
N VAL A 73 13.96 -12.67 18.80
CA VAL A 73 13.88 -12.14 17.44
C VAL A 73 13.35 -10.71 17.43
N GLU A 74 12.29 -10.38 18.16
CA GLU A 74 11.73 -9.03 18.26
C GLU A 74 12.75 -8.02 18.79
N ASN A 75 13.47 -8.36 19.87
CA ASN A 75 14.51 -7.49 20.41
C ASN A 75 15.66 -7.26 19.41
N SER A 76 16.09 -8.31 18.70
CA SER A 76 17.13 -8.22 17.67
C SER A 76 16.67 -7.46 16.41
N ILE A 77 15.39 -7.58 16.04
CA ILE A 77 14.78 -6.81 14.96
C ILE A 77 14.64 -5.36 15.38
N HIS A 78 14.23 -5.07 16.61
CA HIS A 78 14.08 -3.70 17.07
C HIS A 78 15.42 -2.96 17.08
N SER A 79 16.50 -3.58 17.57
CA SER A 79 17.83 -2.97 17.55
C SER A 79 18.34 -2.76 16.12
N THR A 80 18.17 -3.75 15.23
CA THR A 80 18.60 -3.63 13.82
C THR A 80 17.77 -2.64 13.02
N VAL A 81 16.46 -2.53 13.28
CA VAL A 81 15.59 -1.54 12.65
C VAL A 81 15.93 -0.14 13.13
N GLN A 82 16.25 0.03 14.42
CA GLN A 82 16.73 1.30 14.96
C GLN A 82 18.01 1.74 14.25
N GLU A 83 19.01 0.84 14.16
CA GLU A 83 20.28 1.08 13.47
C GLU A 83 20.08 1.32 11.95
N ALA A 84 19.20 0.56 11.29
CA ALA A 84 18.90 0.74 9.89
C ALA A 84 18.22 2.09 9.63
N ASN A 85 17.28 2.51 10.49
CA ASN A 85 16.61 3.80 10.36
C ASN A 85 17.58 4.97 10.52
N THR A 86 18.51 4.91 11.48
CA THR A 86 19.52 5.98 11.65
C THR A 86 20.47 6.06 10.45
N ASN A 87 20.94 4.91 9.94
CA ASN A 87 21.81 4.89 8.75
C ASN A 87 21.07 5.31 7.47
N LEU A 88 19.80 4.93 7.33
CA LEU A 88 18.96 5.30 6.18
C LEU A 88 18.54 6.77 6.23
N SER A 89 18.27 7.36 7.40
CA SER A 89 17.96 8.80 7.49
C SER A 89 19.15 9.63 7.05
N ASP A 90 20.35 9.29 7.52
CA ASP A 90 21.58 9.99 7.15
C ASP A 90 21.86 9.88 5.64
N GLN A 91 21.62 8.69 5.06
CA GLN A 91 21.80 8.49 3.62
C GLN A 91 20.68 9.08 2.77
N ALA A 92 19.44 9.14 3.28
CA ALA A 92 18.30 9.78 2.63
C ALA A 92 18.48 11.29 2.57
N ASP A 93 18.98 11.93 3.63
CA ASP A 93 19.31 13.36 3.63
C ASP A 93 20.43 13.68 2.62
N ILE A 94 21.43 12.80 2.46
CA ILE A 94 22.48 12.94 1.45
C ILE A 94 21.92 12.74 0.02
N PHE A 95 20.97 11.82 -0.16
CA PHE A 95 20.35 11.58 -1.47
C PHE A 95 19.36 12.70 -1.87
N GLU A 96 18.56 13.21 -0.93
CA GLU A 96 17.69 14.38 -1.13
C GLU A 96 18.50 15.63 -1.46
N THR A 97 19.63 15.85 -0.79
CA THR A 97 20.52 17.01 -1.09
C THR A 97 21.27 16.87 -2.41
N SER A 98 21.55 15.64 -2.87
CA SER A 98 22.16 15.36 -4.18
C SER A 98 21.19 15.46 -5.35
N PHE A 99 19.88 15.44 -5.09
CA PHE A 99 18.84 15.66 -6.09
C PHE A 99 18.41 17.13 -6.02
N GLU A 100 19.22 18.04 -6.58
CA GLU A 100 18.78 19.43 -6.79
C GLU A 100 17.41 19.42 -7.47
N LYS A 101 16.40 19.82 -6.71
CA LYS A 101 15.02 19.94 -7.19
C LYS A 101 15.04 21.04 -8.23
N LEU A 102 15.18 20.65 -9.51
CA LEU A 102 15.12 21.57 -10.64
C LEU A 102 13.91 22.49 -10.46
N PRO A 103 14.06 23.81 -10.65
CA PRO A 103 12.96 24.75 -10.45
C PRO A 103 11.77 24.29 -11.27
N VAL A 104 10.63 24.11 -10.61
CA VAL A 104 9.40 23.69 -11.27
C VAL A 104 9.02 24.79 -12.25
N ASP A 105 9.15 24.53 -13.55
CA ASP A 105 8.69 25.45 -14.58
C ASP A 105 7.16 25.49 -14.55
N GLU A 106 6.62 26.43 -13.77
CA GLU A 106 5.19 26.62 -13.59
C GLU A 106 4.47 26.76 -14.94
N ARG A 107 5.11 27.39 -15.94
CA ARG A 107 4.53 27.58 -17.28
C ARG A 107 4.32 26.24 -17.99
N ALA A 108 5.26 25.31 -17.88
CA ALA A 108 5.14 23.98 -18.45
C ALA A 108 4.03 23.16 -17.77
N VAL A 109 3.83 23.35 -16.46
CA VAL A 109 2.71 22.74 -15.71
C VAL A 109 1.38 23.32 -16.19
N TRP A 110 1.27 24.64 -16.33
CA TRP A 110 0.07 25.32 -16.84
C TRP A 110 -0.31 24.90 -18.27
N ASP A 111 0.66 24.65 -19.16
CA ASP A 111 0.35 24.18 -20.51
C ASP A 111 -0.05 22.71 -20.56
N LYS A 112 0.47 21.86 -19.66
CA LYS A 112 0.00 20.48 -19.51
C LYS A 112 -1.42 20.39 -18.96
N THR A 113 -1.80 21.27 -18.03
CA THR A 113 -3.17 21.30 -17.49
C THR A 113 -4.19 21.79 -18.53
N LYS A 114 -3.83 22.73 -19.42
CA LYS A 114 -4.68 23.08 -20.59
C LYS A 114 -4.93 21.88 -21.51
N ARG A 115 -3.96 20.97 -21.67
CA ARG A 115 -4.14 19.73 -22.46
C ARG A 115 -5.09 18.72 -21.80
N GLN A 116 -5.39 18.85 -20.50
CA GLN A 116 -6.26 17.96 -19.73
C GLN A 116 -7.74 18.40 -19.72
N GLY A 117 -8.20 19.16 -20.72
CA GLY A 117 -9.61 19.51 -20.88
C GLY A 117 -10.51 18.34 -21.29
N ARG A 118 -11.82 18.58 -21.44
CA ARG A 118 -12.83 17.60 -21.89
C ARG A 118 -12.48 16.92 -23.24
N SER A 119 -11.60 17.53 -24.03
CA SER A 119 -11.06 17.01 -25.30
C SER A 119 -9.84 16.11 -25.14
N SER A 120 -9.27 15.97 -23.94
CA SER A 120 -8.09 15.14 -23.70
C SER A 120 -8.43 13.66 -23.85
N TRP A 121 -7.56 12.92 -24.54
CA TRP A 121 -7.77 11.51 -24.84
C TRP A 121 -7.88 10.63 -23.58
N GLY A 122 -7.22 11.03 -22.48
CA GLY A 122 -7.35 10.37 -21.17
C GLY A 122 -8.74 10.55 -20.55
N VAL A 123 -9.28 11.77 -20.57
CA VAL A 123 -10.64 12.07 -20.07
C VAL A 123 -11.71 11.36 -20.91
N ARG A 124 -11.48 11.21 -22.22
CA ARG A 124 -12.37 10.44 -23.12
C ARG A 124 -12.39 8.94 -22.79
N ARG A 125 -11.27 8.35 -22.37
CA ARG A 125 -11.20 6.93 -21.96
C ARG A 125 -11.73 6.67 -20.55
N ALA A 126 -11.60 7.63 -19.65
CA ALA A 126 -12.16 7.53 -18.30
C ALA A 126 -13.69 7.73 -18.24
N ALA A 127 -14.31 8.16 -19.34
CA ALA A 127 -15.75 8.35 -19.42
C ALA A 127 -16.50 7.01 -19.35
N ARG A 128 -17.13 6.75 -18.19
CA ARG A 128 -17.99 5.56 -18.01
C ARG A 128 -19.16 5.55 -19.03
N PRO A 129 -19.44 4.42 -19.69
CA PRO A 129 -20.56 4.27 -20.63
C PRO A 129 -21.92 4.63 -20.00
N ILE A 130 -22.86 5.09 -20.84
CA ILE A 130 -24.19 5.53 -20.39
C ILE A 130 -24.99 4.36 -19.78
N TRP A 131 -24.86 3.15 -20.33
CA TRP A 131 -25.53 1.96 -19.79
C TRP A 131 -25.11 1.67 -18.34
N PHE A 132 -23.81 1.82 -18.02
CA PHE A 132 -23.29 1.60 -16.67
C PHE A 132 -23.79 2.66 -15.70
N LYS A 133 -23.87 3.92 -16.13
CA LYS A 133 -24.43 5.00 -15.30
C LYS A 133 -25.92 4.77 -15.00
N ARG A 134 -26.67 4.19 -15.94
CA ARG A 134 -28.08 3.82 -15.74
C ARG A 134 -28.25 2.66 -14.77
N SER A 135 -27.39 1.63 -14.85
CA SER A 135 -27.45 0.49 -13.93
C SER A 135 -26.96 0.82 -12.51
N ALA A 136 -25.94 1.68 -12.40
CA ALA A 136 -25.38 2.08 -11.11
C ALA A 136 -26.15 3.22 -10.40
N GLY A 137 -27.32 3.63 -10.93
CA GLY A 137 -28.15 4.69 -10.32
C GLY A 137 -27.51 6.09 -10.35
N VAL A 138 -26.49 6.32 -11.17
CA VAL A 138 -25.76 7.59 -11.23
C VAL A 138 -26.59 8.61 -12.02
N ARG A 139 -26.92 9.75 -11.40
CA ARG A 139 -27.66 10.83 -12.07
C ARG A 139 -26.87 11.38 -13.27
N THR A 140 -27.47 11.29 -14.46
CA THR A 140 -26.83 11.67 -15.73
C THR A 140 -27.17 13.09 -16.20
N ARG A 141 -28.24 13.69 -15.66
CA ARG A 141 -28.67 15.06 -15.96
C ARG A 141 -28.76 15.86 -14.67
N VAL A 142 -28.17 17.05 -14.67
CA VAL A 142 -28.36 18.05 -13.62
C VAL A 142 -29.45 18.99 -14.09
N GLN A 143 -30.50 19.21 -13.28
CA GLN A 143 -31.49 20.23 -13.59
C GLN A 143 -30.85 21.61 -13.42
N SER A 144 -30.89 22.44 -14.46
CA SER A 144 -30.42 23.83 -14.39
C SER A 144 -31.24 24.62 -13.35
N GLY A 145 -30.67 25.68 -12.79
CA GLY A 145 -31.34 26.54 -11.80
C GLY A 145 -32.71 27.04 -12.28
N ALA A 146 -32.82 27.43 -13.55
CA ALA A 146 -34.07 27.84 -14.19
C ALA A 146 -35.13 26.71 -14.26
N ALA A 147 -34.70 25.47 -14.52
CA ALA A 147 -35.61 24.32 -14.56
C ALA A 147 -36.15 23.94 -13.17
N ARG A 148 -35.41 24.27 -12.10
CA ARG A 148 -35.88 24.15 -10.72
C ARG A 148 -36.93 25.22 -10.42
N MET A 149 -36.68 26.48 -10.79
CA MET A 149 -37.64 27.57 -10.55
C MET A 149 -38.98 27.36 -11.26
N LYS A 150 -38.98 26.84 -12.49
CA LYS A 150 -40.23 26.54 -13.22
C LYS A 150 -41.16 25.56 -12.49
N ARG A 151 -40.63 24.68 -11.63
CA ARG A 151 -41.42 23.70 -10.86
C ARG A 151 -42.05 24.29 -9.59
N PHE A 152 -41.60 25.46 -9.13
CA PHE A 152 -42.03 26.06 -7.86
C PHE A 152 -42.78 27.39 -8.01
N HIS A 153 -43.33 27.70 -9.20
CA HIS A 153 -44.33 28.76 -9.30
C HIS A 153 -45.56 28.35 -8.49
N HIS A 154 -45.68 28.89 -7.28
CA HIS A 154 -46.92 28.88 -6.54
C HIS A 154 -47.96 29.61 -7.38
N SER A 155 -49.12 29.01 -7.59
CA SER A 155 -50.29 29.72 -8.06
C SER A 155 -50.63 30.78 -7.01
N ALA A 156 -50.17 32.01 -7.21
CA ALA A 156 -50.66 33.15 -6.46
C ALA A 156 -52.15 33.28 -6.83
N ILE A 157 -52.99 32.75 -5.94
CA ILE A 157 -54.44 32.90 -5.99
C ILE A 157 -54.76 34.29 -5.46
N LYS A 158 -55.44 35.05 -6.31
CA LYS A 158 -56.14 36.33 -6.11
C LYS A 158 -55.32 37.62 -6.23
#